data_AF-A0A2N5J2C9-F1
#
_entry.id   AF-A0A2N5J2C9-F1
#
_cell.length_a   1.000
_cell.length_b   1.000
_cell.length_c   1.000
_cell.angle_alpha   90.00
_cell.angle_beta   90.00
_cell.angle_gamma   90.00
#
_symmetry.space_group_name_H-M   'P 1'
#
loop_
_entity.id
_entity.type
_entity.pdbx_description
1 polymer ?
#
loop_
_entity_poly.entity_id
_entity_poly.type
_entity_poly.pdbx_seq_one_letter_code
_entity_poly.pdbx_strand_id
1 'polypeptide(L)'
;MADTKQQRLQKLAEGSGVFGYDHHMRLHALRTANGVAVILLGFAIGHFLMLLPQHNSADIDEIIKGLDRAIGIMTKELVDLPENQRHPESFIVEVLGVIVGCIILRHTQRQDDDYVATFHRIEQFYTPAQRRRYRVRGWLSALAGALVIAIAHLLLAVFAVNCPSALVQALSMLSVAVGVWLLIHGFDMAGRTNLFSYNFRALRHVNIYELGLNQDADERERLIGEKRLSSIYSSIKTFAVILAVLAAFALYYLPTLHTVYFWVPIAAVYIIAAICEVFVMRAARRKYEPDFD
;
A
#
# COMPACT_ATOMS: atom_id res chain seq x y z
N MET A 1 41.79 2.50 20.76
CA MET A 1 41.15 3.28 19.67
C MET A 1 39.66 3.38 20.00
N ALA A 2 39.16 4.58 20.33
CA ALA A 2 37.75 4.76 20.67
C ALA A 2 36.90 4.73 19.40
N ASP A 3 35.91 3.85 19.35
CA ASP A 3 34.97 3.71 18.23
C ASP A 3 34.12 4.99 18.15
N THR A 4 34.15 5.68 17.01
CA THR A 4 33.39 6.94 16.80
C THR A 4 31.88 6.68 16.94
N LYS A 5 31.08 7.70 17.31
CA LYS A 5 29.61 7.57 17.45
C LYS A 5 28.99 6.94 16.18
N GLN A 6 29.47 7.33 15.01
CA GLN A 6 29.07 6.76 13.72
C GLN A 6 29.44 5.29 13.56
N GLN A 7 30.65 4.87 13.94
CA GLN A 7 31.05 3.45 13.87
C GLN A 7 30.23 2.57 14.82
N ARG A 8 29.88 3.07 16.02
CA ARG A 8 28.97 2.38 16.94
C ARG A 8 27.55 2.27 16.40
N LEU A 9 26.98 3.37 15.89
CA LEU A 9 25.66 3.37 15.24
C LEU A 9 25.62 2.45 14.02
N GLN A 10 26.72 2.38 13.25
CA GLN A 10 26.82 1.50 12.09
C GLN A 10 26.92 0.02 12.50
N LYS A 11 27.69 -0.32 13.54
CA LYS A 11 27.71 -1.70 14.09
C LYS A 11 26.35 -2.11 14.65
N LEU A 12 25.62 -1.17 15.27
CA LEU A 12 24.24 -1.40 15.73
C LEU A 12 23.25 -1.52 14.57
N ALA A 13 23.52 -0.90 13.42
CA ALA A 13 22.74 -1.08 12.19
C ALA A 13 23.00 -2.44 11.52
N GLU A 14 24.22 -2.93 11.60
CA GLU A 14 24.66 -4.21 11.01
C GLU A 14 24.28 -5.42 11.89
N GLY A 15 24.27 -5.26 13.22
CA GLY A 15 23.79 -6.24 14.19
C GLY A 15 22.36 -5.95 14.64
N SER A 16 21.36 -6.50 13.95
CA SER A 16 19.94 -6.54 14.37
C SER A 16 19.31 -5.26 14.98
N GLY A 17 19.82 -4.07 14.68
CA GLY A 17 19.20 -2.76 14.90
C GLY A 17 19.11 -2.33 16.37
N VAL A 18 19.47 -1.07 16.67
CA VAL A 18 19.29 -0.41 18.00
C VAL A 18 17.89 -0.62 18.59
N PHE A 19 16.87 -0.89 17.75
CA PHE A 19 15.48 -1.21 18.12
C PHE A 19 14.81 -2.26 17.21
N GLY A 20 15.58 -3.03 16.43
CA GLY A 20 15.00 -3.96 15.43
C GLY A 20 14.34 -3.31 14.20
N TYR A 21 14.48 -1.98 14.02
CA TYR A 21 13.85 -1.20 12.93
C TYR A 21 14.04 -1.79 11.52
N ASP A 22 15.28 -2.14 11.15
CA ASP A 22 15.56 -2.63 9.79
C ASP A 22 14.84 -3.97 9.53
N HIS A 23 14.73 -4.82 10.56
CA HIS A 23 13.98 -6.07 10.47
C HIS A 23 12.47 -5.79 10.35
N HIS A 24 11.93 -4.92 11.22
CA HIS A 24 10.54 -4.49 11.19
C HIS A 24 10.14 -3.95 9.82
N MET A 25 10.93 -3.04 9.24
CA MET A 25 10.65 -2.44 7.94
C MET A 25 10.79 -3.40 6.75
N ARG A 26 11.72 -4.37 6.79
CA ARG A 26 11.77 -5.44 5.76
C ARG A 26 10.52 -6.30 5.80
N LEU A 27 10.07 -6.65 7.01
CA LEU A 27 8.89 -7.47 7.20
C LEU A 27 7.62 -6.72 6.81
N HIS A 28 7.53 -5.43 7.15
CA HIS A 28 6.47 -4.53 6.70
C HIS A 28 6.41 -4.49 5.17
N ALA A 29 7.52 -4.18 4.49
CA ALA A 29 7.59 -4.11 3.03
C ALA A 29 7.12 -5.40 2.35
N LEU A 30 7.58 -6.55 2.85
CA LEU A 30 7.21 -7.86 2.33
C LEU A 30 5.72 -8.17 2.55
N ARG A 31 5.21 -7.93 3.76
CA ARG A 31 3.81 -8.24 4.10
C ARG A 31 2.84 -7.32 3.39
N THR A 32 3.15 -6.03 3.25
CA THR A 32 2.34 -5.07 2.49
C THR A 32 2.26 -5.49 1.02
N ALA A 33 3.40 -5.82 0.41
CA ALA A 33 3.43 -6.31 -0.97
C ALA A 33 2.67 -7.63 -1.14
N ASN A 34 2.88 -8.61 -0.24
CA ASN A 34 2.17 -9.88 -0.26
C ASN A 34 0.65 -9.70 -0.07
N GLY A 35 0.23 -8.83 0.84
CA GLY A 35 -1.19 -8.56 1.09
C GLY A 35 -1.90 -8.08 -0.17
N VAL A 36 -1.32 -7.10 -0.89
CA VAL A 36 -1.87 -6.61 -2.16
C VAL A 36 -1.80 -7.68 -3.27
N ALA A 37 -0.68 -8.40 -3.39
CA ALA A 37 -0.53 -9.43 -4.40
C ALA A 37 -1.50 -10.61 -4.21
N VAL A 38 -1.80 -11.01 -2.97
CA VAL A 38 -2.79 -12.06 -2.68
C VAL A 38 -4.19 -11.65 -3.13
N ILE A 39 -4.56 -10.38 -2.98
CA ILE A 39 -5.84 -9.87 -3.50
C ILE A 39 -5.88 -10.04 -5.03
N LEU A 40 -4.86 -9.54 -5.72
CA LEU A 40 -4.78 -9.60 -7.19
C LEU A 40 -4.67 -11.04 -7.72
N LEU A 41 -3.97 -11.92 -6.99
CA LEU A 41 -3.90 -13.35 -7.31
C LEU A 41 -5.27 -14.03 -7.15
N GLY A 42 -6.09 -13.64 -6.18
CA GLY A 42 -7.47 -14.11 -6.06
C GLY A 42 -8.27 -13.87 -7.35
N PHE A 43 -8.19 -12.64 -7.89
CA PHE A 43 -8.79 -12.31 -9.19
C PHE A 43 -8.18 -13.07 -10.36
N ALA A 44 -6.85 -13.22 -10.40
CA ALA A 44 -6.19 -13.99 -11.46
C ALA A 44 -6.64 -15.46 -11.46
N ILE A 45 -6.73 -16.09 -10.28
CA ILE A 45 -7.20 -17.48 -10.14
C ILE A 45 -8.68 -17.58 -10.49
N GLY A 46 -9.51 -16.62 -10.06
CA GLY A 46 -10.92 -16.54 -10.45
C GLY A 46 -11.09 -16.59 -11.97
N HIS A 47 -10.33 -15.77 -12.71
CA HIS A 47 -10.35 -15.81 -14.17
C HIS A 47 -9.83 -17.12 -14.78
N PHE A 48 -8.85 -17.80 -14.16
CA PHE A 48 -8.43 -19.14 -14.60
C PHE A 48 -9.52 -20.19 -14.40
N LEU A 49 -10.29 -20.12 -13.31
CA LEU A 49 -11.37 -21.06 -13.04
C LEU A 49 -12.50 -20.96 -14.08
N MET A 50 -12.72 -19.78 -14.66
CA MET A 50 -13.66 -19.60 -15.76
C MET A 50 -13.26 -20.35 -17.06
N LEU A 51 -12.06 -20.93 -17.14
CA LEU A 51 -11.66 -21.80 -18.24
C LEU A 51 -12.10 -23.26 -18.05
N LEU A 52 -12.49 -23.64 -16.84
CA LEU A 52 -12.94 -24.99 -16.55
C LEU A 52 -14.34 -25.24 -17.14
N PRO A 53 -14.67 -26.49 -17.53
CA PRO A 53 -16.02 -26.82 -17.95
C PRO A 53 -17.03 -26.50 -16.84
N GLN A 54 -18.11 -25.82 -17.21
CA GLN A 54 -19.18 -25.41 -16.29
C GLN A 54 -19.68 -26.62 -15.47
N HIS A 55 -19.36 -26.65 -14.18
CA HIS A 55 -19.88 -27.64 -13.24
C HIS A 55 -21.12 -27.07 -12.58
N ASN A 56 -22.30 -27.43 -13.11
CA ASN A 56 -23.57 -27.10 -12.49
C ASN A 56 -23.76 -28.01 -11.27
N SER A 57 -23.42 -27.55 -10.07
CA SER A 57 -23.69 -28.28 -8.83
C SER A 57 -24.67 -27.47 -7.99
N ALA A 58 -25.85 -28.05 -7.76
CA ALA A 58 -26.97 -27.40 -7.06
C ALA A 58 -26.58 -26.85 -5.67
N ASP A 59 -25.62 -27.49 -5.00
CA ASP A 59 -25.11 -27.08 -3.69
C ASP A 59 -24.37 -25.73 -3.73
N ILE A 60 -23.69 -25.41 -4.84
CA ILE A 60 -22.93 -24.16 -4.95
C ILE A 60 -23.86 -22.98 -5.27
N ASP A 61 -24.91 -23.21 -6.06
CA ASP A 61 -25.98 -22.22 -6.29
C ASP A 61 -26.68 -21.82 -4.97
N GLU A 62 -26.81 -22.76 -4.02
CA GLU A 62 -27.38 -22.48 -2.71
C GLU A 62 -26.45 -21.60 -1.86
N ILE A 63 -25.14 -21.82 -1.91
CA ILE A 63 -24.13 -20.97 -1.26
C ILE A 63 -24.14 -19.55 -1.85
N ILE A 64 -24.19 -19.43 -3.18
CA ILE A 64 -24.30 -18.12 -3.84
C ILE A 64 -25.59 -17.42 -3.41
N LYS A 65 -26.75 -18.10 -3.46
CA LYS A 65 -28.03 -17.53 -3.01
C LYS A 65 -27.98 -17.08 -1.55
N GLY A 66 -27.29 -17.83 -0.69
CA GLY A 66 -27.06 -17.46 0.70
C GLY A 66 -26.22 -16.19 0.83
N LEU A 67 -25.15 -16.07 0.06
CA LEU A 67 -24.27 -14.90 0.05
C LEU A 67 -24.96 -13.68 -0.57
N ASP A 68 -25.67 -13.87 -1.67
CA ASP A 68 -26.46 -12.86 -2.38
C ASP A 68 -27.57 -12.31 -1.49
N ARG A 69 -28.24 -13.17 -0.73
CA ARG A 69 -29.18 -12.75 0.32
C ARG A 69 -28.51 -11.96 1.44
N ALA A 70 -27.34 -12.40 1.91
CA ALA A 70 -26.60 -11.69 2.96
C ALA A 70 -26.12 -10.31 2.49
N ILE A 71 -25.62 -10.22 1.25
CA ILE A 71 -25.22 -8.98 0.59
C ILE A 71 -26.46 -8.10 0.40
N GLY A 72 -27.54 -8.61 -0.20
CA GLY A 72 -28.80 -7.89 -0.42
C GLY A 72 -29.39 -7.30 0.88
N ILE A 73 -29.30 -8.03 1.99
CA ILE A 73 -29.68 -7.53 3.33
C ILE A 73 -28.77 -6.37 3.78
N MET A 74 -27.46 -6.46 3.54
CA MET A 74 -26.50 -5.42 3.92
C MET A 74 -26.56 -4.18 3.01
N THR A 75 -26.86 -4.35 1.71
CA THR A 75 -26.90 -3.28 0.72
C THR A 75 -28.30 -2.76 0.38
N LYS A 76 -29.39 -3.27 1.01
CA LYS A 76 -30.78 -2.87 0.73
C LYS A 76 -31.09 -2.84 -0.79
N GLU A 77 -30.91 -3.97 -1.47
CA GLU A 77 -31.24 -4.14 -2.91
C GLU A 77 -30.55 -3.14 -3.89
N LEU A 78 -29.54 -2.37 -3.47
CA LEU A 78 -28.83 -1.42 -4.35
C LEU A 78 -27.83 -2.09 -5.31
N VAL A 79 -27.56 -3.39 -5.13
CA VAL A 79 -26.58 -4.14 -5.92
C VAL A 79 -27.25 -5.40 -6.45
N ASP A 80 -27.70 -5.36 -7.69
CA ASP A 80 -28.05 -6.56 -8.44
C ASP A 80 -26.76 -7.24 -8.86
N LEU A 81 -26.45 -8.40 -8.26
CA LEU A 81 -25.39 -9.26 -8.79
C LEU A 81 -25.87 -9.82 -10.14
N PRO A 82 -25.00 -9.87 -11.17
CA PRO A 82 -25.41 -10.34 -12.50
C PRO A 82 -26.01 -11.75 -12.40
N GLU A 83 -27.23 -11.89 -12.89
CA GLU A 83 -28.21 -12.95 -12.62
C GLU A 83 -27.80 -14.36 -13.12
N ASN A 84 -26.54 -14.58 -13.47
CA ASN A 84 -26.02 -15.91 -13.82
C ASN A 84 -24.48 -15.91 -13.72
N GLN A 85 -23.91 -16.03 -12.52
CA GLN A 85 -22.50 -16.36 -12.39
C GLN A 85 -22.29 -17.79 -12.90
N ARG A 86 -21.85 -17.91 -14.17
CA ARG A 86 -21.57 -19.20 -14.80
C ARG A 86 -20.51 -20.03 -14.06
N HIS A 87 -19.71 -19.38 -13.22
CA HIS A 87 -18.63 -19.95 -12.42
C HIS A 87 -18.69 -19.43 -10.98
N PRO A 88 -19.55 -19.98 -10.12
CA PRO A 88 -19.61 -19.63 -8.70
C PRO A 88 -18.25 -19.69 -7.99
N GLU A 89 -17.45 -20.69 -8.36
CA GLU A 89 -16.15 -20.98 -7.80
C GLU A 89 -15.15 -19.84 -8.02
N SER A 90 -15.24 -19.12 -9.14
CA SER A 90 -14.36 -17.99 -9.42
C SER A 90 -14.62 -16.86 -8.43
N PHE A 91 -15.90 -16.56 -8.17
CA PHE A 91 -16.32 -15.53 -7.25
C PHE A 91 -15.92 -15.85 -5.79
N ILE A 92 -16.08 -17.11 -5.37
CA ILE A 92 -15.64 -17.56 -4.05
C ILE A 92 -14.13 -17.34 -3.87
N VAL A 93 -13.31 -17.72 -4.86
CA VAL A 93 -11.84 -17.54 -4.79
C VAL A 93 -11.44 -16.06 -4.79
N GLU A 94 -12.13 -15.22 -5.57
CA GLU A 94 -11.93 -13.76 -5.55
C GLU A 94 -12.18 -13.16 -4.18
N VAL A 95 -13.33 -13.48 -3.57
CA VAL A 95 -13.69 -13.02 -2.22
C VAL A 95 -12.70 -13.53 -1.18
N LEU A 96 -12.28 -14.80 -1.26
CA LEU A 96 -11.25 -15.36 -0.36
C LEU A 96 -9.91 -14.63 -0.51
N GLY A 97 -9.48 -14.33 -1.75
CA GLY A 97 -8.27 -13.54 -2.01
C GLY A 97 -8.33 -12.15 -1.38
N VAL A 98 -9.47 -11.46 -1.52
CA VAL A 98 -9.72 -10.16 -0.88
C VAL A 98 -9.65 -10.29 0.65
N ILE A 99 -10.34 -11.26 1.25
CA ILE A 99 -10.36 -11.45 2.71
C ILE A 99 -8.95 -11.74 3.25
N VAL A 100 -8.24 -12.71 2.66
CA VAL A 100 -6.89 -13.09 3.11
C VAL A 100 -5.92 -11.93 2.95
N GLY A 101 -5.96 -11.23 1.80
CA GLY A 101 -5.14 -10.05 1.57
C GLY A 101 -5.41 -8.93 2.57
N CYS A 102 -6.68 -8.62 2.83
CA CYS A 102 -7.09 -7.64 3.84
C CYS A 102 -6.65 -8.02 5.26
N ILE A 103 -6.70 -9.29 5.63
CA ILE A 103 -6.20 -9.77 6.93
C ILE A 103 -4.69 -9.51 7.05
N ILE A 104 -3.90 -9.84 6.02
CA ILE A 104 -2.45 -9.58 5.99
C ILE A 104 -2.17 -8.09 6.14
N LEU A 105 -2.86 -7.25 5.35
CA LEU A 105 -2.67 -5.79 5.39
C LEU A 105 -3.04 -5.20 6.74
N ARG A 106 -4.18 -5.60 7.31
CA ARG A 106 -4.64 -5.12 8.61
C ARG A 106 -3.70 -5.54 9.75
N HIS A 107 -3.18 -6.77 9.70
CA HIS A 107 -2.20 -7.24 10.69
C HIS A 107 -0.89 -6.46 10.58
N THR A 108 -0.43 -6.19 9.34
CA THR A 108 0.79 -5.41 9.08
C THR A 108 0.66 -3.97 9.54
N GLN A 109 -0.51 -3.34 9.32
CA GLN A 109 -0.81 -1.99 9.82
C GLN A 109 -0.75 -1.93 11.35
N ARG A 110 -1.40 -2.87 12.04
CA ARG A 110 -1.37 -2.93 13.51
C ARG A 110 0.04 -3.06 14.06
N GLN A 111 0.86 -3.93 13.47
CA GLN A 111 2.25 -4.09 13.89
C GLN A 111 3.08 -2.83 13.65
N ASP A 112 2.80 -2.09 12.58
CA ASP A 112 3.46 -0.82 12.32
C ASP A 112 3.02 0.25 13.33
N ASP A 113 1.72 0.34 13.62
CA ASP A 113 1.17 1.24 14.64
C ASP A 113 1.77 0.95 16.04
N ASP A 114 1.85 -0.34 16.43
CA ASP A 114 2.44 -0.77 17.70
C ASP A 114 3.94 -0.43 17.78
N TYR A 115 4.68 -0.64 16.68
CA TYR A 115 6.09 -0.28 16.61
C TYR A 115 6.30 1.23 16.72
N VAL A 116 5.51 2.01 15.98
CA VAL A 116 5.58 3.48 15.96
C VAL A 116 5.21 4.08 17.31
N ALA A 117 4.21 3.53 18.00
CA ALA A 117 3.82 3.93 19.35
C ALA A 117 4.91 3.62 20.41
N THR A 118 5.77 2.65 20.14
CA THR A 118 6.89 2.29 21.02
C THR A 118 8.14 3.14 20.73
N PHE A 119 8.46 3.34 19.46
CA PHE A 119 9.70 3.98 19.01
C PHE A 119 9.43 5.27 18.23
N HIS A 120 9.12 6.35 18.94
CA HIS A 120 8.74 7.61 18.33
C HIS A 120 9.85 8.33 17.54
N ARG A 121 11.12 8.02 17.83
CA ARG A 121 12.27 8.67 17.17
C ARG A 121 13.45 7.73 17.06
N ILE A 122 14.07 7.69 15.88
CA ILE A 122 15.25 6.87 15.58
C ILE A 122 16.35 7.78 15.03
N GLU A 123 17.56 7.68 15.60
CA GLU A 123 18.74 8.39 15.10
C GLU A 123 19.18 7.84 13.73
N GLN A 124 19.73 8.72 12.89
CA GLN A 124 20.24 8.35 11.58
C GLN A 124 21.46 7.41 11.70
N PHE A 125 21.27 6.13 11.38
CA PHE A 125 22.35 5.13 11.40
C PHE A 125 22.74 4.61 10.00
N TYR A 126 21.93 4.88 8.96
CA TYR A 126 22.30 4.51 7.58
C TYR A 126 23.28 5.51 6.99
N THR A 127 24.33 5.01 6.35
CA THR A 127 25.29 5.88 5.65
C THR A 127 24.69 6.49 4.38
N PRO A 128 25.17 7.65 3.91
CA PRO A 128 24.74 8.24 2.65
C PRO A 128 24.85 7.27 1.45
N ALA A 129 25.91 6.45 1.42
CA ALA A 129 26.11 5.43 0.39
C ALA A 129 25.03 4.32 0.43
N GLN A 130 24.66 3.84 1.62
CA GLN A 130 23.58 2.86 1.79
C GLN A 130 22.24 3.43 1.31
N ARG A 131 21.89 4.66 1.72
CA ARG A 131 20.65 5.34 1.29
C ARG A 131 20.56 5.48 -0.22
N ARG A 132 21.66 5.87 -0.89
CA ARG A 132 21.71 5.94 -2.36
C ARG A 132 21.52 4.56 -2.99
N ARG A 133 22.21 3.54 -2.49
CA ARG A 133 22.13 2.16 -3.01
C ARG A 133 20.70 1.60 -2.92
N TYR A 134 20.04 1.74 -1.77
CA TYR A 134 18.69 1.22 -1.59
C TYR A 134 17.64 2.01 -2.38
N ARG A 135 17.82 3.32 -2.55
CA ARG A 135 16.97 4.14 -3.42
C ARG A 135 17.06 3.71 -4.88
N VAL A 136 18.27 3.47 -5.39
CA VAL A 136 18.48 2.97 -6.76
C VAL A 136 17.84 1.59 -6.92
N ARG A 137 18.02 0.68 -5.95
CA ARG A 137 17.37 -0.64 -5.98
C ARG A 137 15.84 -0.56 -5.97
N GLY A 138 15.26 0.36 -5.19
CA GLY A 138 13.81 0.60 -5.19
C GLY A 138 13.31 1.04 -6.56
N TRP A 139 13.99 2.00 -7.20
CA TRP A 139 13.65 2.43 -8.56
C TRP A 139 13.83 1.33 -9.61
N LEU A 140 14.87 0.50 -9.50
CA LEU A 140 15.07 -0.66 -10.37
C LEU A 140 13.94 -1.68 -10.20
N SER A 141 13.51 -1.95 -8.97
CA SER A 141 12.36 -2.82 -8.68
C SER A 141 11.07 -2.26 -9.27
N ALA A 142 10.83 -0.95 -9.12
CA ALA A 142 9.68 -0.27 -9.69
C ALA A 142 9.66 -0.32 -11.23
N LEU A 143 10.81 -0.07 -11.86
CA LEU A 143 10.97 -0.18 -13.31
C LEU A 143 10.74 -1.62 -13.78
N ALA A 144 11.29 -2.61 -13.08
CA ALA A 144 11.07 -4.02 -13.38
C ALA A 144 9.58 -4.38 -13.29
N GLY A 145 8.88 -3.93 -12.24
CA GLY A 145 7.44 -4.15 -12.09
C GLY A 145 6.62 -3.53 -13.23
N ALA A 146 6.93 -2.29 -13.61
CA ALA A 146 6.28 -1.62 -14.74
C ALA A 146 6.55 -2.33 -16.08
N LEU A 147 7.78 -2.81 -16.30
CA LEU A 147 8.14 -3.57 -17.50
C LEU A 147 7.43 -4.91 -17.56
N VAL A 148 7.30 -5.63 -16.45
CA VAL A 148 6.53 -6.90 -16.40
C VAL A 148 5.09 -6.68 -16.86
N ILE A 149 4.43 -5.63 -16.35
CA ILE A 149 3.06 -5.29 -16.75
C ILE A 149 3.01 -4.91 -18.23
N ALA A 150 3.85 -3.98 -18.67
CA ALA A 150 3.84 -3.46 -20.03
C ALA A 150 4.14 -4.56 -21.08
N ILE A 151 5.15 -5.39 -20.83
CA ILE A 151 5.52 -6.49 -21.74
C ILE A 151 4.42 -7.53 -21.77
N ALA A 152 3.84 -7.91 -20.62
CA ALA A 152 2.74 -8.88 -20.61
C ALA A 152 1.53 -8.37 -21.40
N HIS A 153 1.14 -7.10 -21.24
CA HIS A 153 0.02 -6.53 -21.99
C HIS A 153 0.33 -6.39 -23.48
N LEU A 154 1.56 -6.05 -23.85
CA LEU A 154 2.00 -6.03 -25.25
C LEU A 154 1.93 -7.43 -25.87
N LEU A 155 2.43 -8.46 -25.18
CA LEU A 155 2.38 -9.84 -25.64
C LEU A 155 0.93 -10.33 -25.78
N LEU A 156 0.07 -10.03 -24.81
CA LEU A 156 -1.35 -10.38 -24.88
C LEU A 156 -2.05 -9.68 -26.05
N ALA A 157 -1.76 -8.39 -26.30
CA ALA A 157 -2.34 -7.66 -27.42
C ALA A 157 -1.92 -8.23 -28.79
N VAL A 158 -0.69 -8.73 -28.92
CA VAL A 158 -0.16 -9.27 -30.18
C VAL A 158 -0.57 -10.72 -30.40
N PHE A 159 -0.48 -11.56 -29.36
CA PHE A 159 -0.57 -13.03 -29.51
C PHE A 159 -1.91 -13.62 -29.05
N ALA A 160 -2.72 -12.90 -28.26
CA ALA A 160 -3.90 -13.48 -27.62
C ALA A 160 -5.22 -13.26 -28.39
N VAL A 161 -5.16 -12.88 -29.67
CA VAL A 161 -6.33 -12.57 -30.52
C VAL A 161 -7.35 -13.72 -30.55
N ASN A 162 -6.88 -14.98 -30.52
CA ASN A 162 -7.73 -16.18 -30.57
C ASN A 162 -7.80 -16.92 -29.22
N CYS A 163 -7.26 -16.33 -28.15
CA CYS A 163 -7.30 -16.95 -26.83
C CYS A 163 -8.66 -16.72 -26.15
N PRO A 164 -9.12 -17.65 -25.30
CA PRO A 164 -10.29 -17.41 -24.46
C PRO A 164 -10.11 -16.13 -23.64
N SER A 165 -11.14 -15.28 -23.60
CA SER A 165 -11.09 -13.99 -22.88
C SER A 165 -10.71 -14.16 -21.41
N ALA A 166 -11.19 -15.22 -20.76
CA ALA A 166 -10.84 -15.60 -19.39
C ALA A 166 -9.33 -15.84 -19.20
N LEU A 167 -8.68 -16.52 -20.16
CA LEU A 167 -7.23 -16.75 -20.11
C LEU A 167 -6.45 -15.42 -20.25
N VAL A 168 -6.90 -14.53 -21.14
CA VAL A 168 -6.27 -13.22 -21.33
C VAL A 168 -6.40 -12.36 -20.08
N GLN A 169 -7.58 -12.35 -19.45
CA GLN A 169 -7.83 -11.62 -18.20
C GLN A 169 -7.02 -12.20 -17.04
N ALA A 170 -6.93 -13.53 -16.93
CA ALA A 170 -6.13 -14.20 -15.90
C ALA A 170 -4.64 -13.86 -16.02
N LEU A 171 -4.07 -13.93 -17.23
CA LEU A 171 -2.67 -13.60 -17.48
C LEU A 171 -2.39 -12.10 -17.29
N SER A 172 -3.31 -11.23 -17.71
CA SER A 172 -3.24 -9.79 -17.45
C SER A 172 -3.20 -9.53 -15.95
N MET A 173 -4.14 -10.07 -15.18
CA MET A 173 -4.23 -9.86 -13.73
C MET A 173 -3.02 -10.44 -12.99
N LEU A 174 -2.52 -11.60 -13.41
CA LEU A 174 -1.29 -12.19 -12.86
C LEU A 174 -0.07 -11.28 -13.08
N SER A 175 0.06 -10.69 -14.28
CA SER A 175 1.14 -9.74 -14.56
C SER A 175 1.04 -8.47 -13.71
N VAL A 176 -0.18 -7.98 -13.47
CA VAL A 176 -0.44 -6.85 -12.56
C VAL A 176 -0.09 -7.22 -11.13
N ALA A 177 -0.45 -8.42 -10.65
CA ALA A 177 -0.10 -8.89 -9.32
C ALA A 177 1.42 -8.88 -9.09
N VAL A 178 2.19 -9.43 -10.02
CA VAL A 178 3.67 -9.45 -9.95
C VAL A 178 4.26 -8.05 -10.04
N GLY A 179 3.77 -7.23 -10.97
CA GLY A 179 4.28 -5.87 -11.16
C GLY A 179 4.00 -4.96 -9.98
N VAL A 180 2.79 -5.01 -9.42
CA VAL A 180 2.40 -4.25 -8.22
C VAL A 180 3.19 -4.72 -7.00
N TRP A 181 3.42 -6.03 -6.85
CA TRP A 181 4.27 -6.56 -5.77
C TRP A 181 5.68 -5.95 -5.82
N LEU A 182 6.31 -5.94 -7.00
CA LEU A 182 7.65 -5.37 -7.21
C LEU A 182 7.70 -3.86 -6.95
N LEU A 183 6.64 -3.14 -7.30
CA LEU A 183 6.49 -1.71 -7.04
C LEU A 183 6.43 -1.43 -5.53
N ILE A 184 5.48 -2.05 -4.83
CA ILE A 184 5.25 -1.83 -3.39
C ILE A 184 6.50 -2.22 -2.60
N HIS A 185 6.98 -3.46 -2.78
CA HIS A 185 8.16 -3.94 -2.07
C HIS A 185 9.39 -3.07 -2.36
N GLY A 186 9.58 -2.65 -3.62
CA GLY A 186 10.68 -1.79 -4.03
C GLY A 186 10.66 -0.41 -3.36
N PHE A 187 9.50 0.25 -3.34
CA PHE A 187 9.34 1.56 -2.72
C PHE A 187 9.51 1.51 -1.20
N ASP A 188 8.92 0.52 -0.52
CA ASP A 188 9.04 0.38 0.94
C ASP A 188 10.48 0.03 1.35
N MET A 189 11.16 -0.85 0.59
CA MET A 189 12.56 -1.19 0.83
C MET A 189 13.52 -0.01 0.60
N ALA A 190 13.20 0.90 -0.31
CA ALA A 190 13.92 2.16 -0.44
C ALA A 190 13.58 3.13 0.70
N GLY A 191 12.29 3.22 1.03
CA GLY A 191 11.71 4.11 2.04
C GLY A 191 12.25 3.88 3.44
N ARG A 192 12.54 2.62 3.81
CA ARG A 192 13.09 2.27 5.14
C ARG A 192 14.31 3.11 5.55
N THR A 193 15.13 3.51 4.58
CA THR A 193 16.37 4.24 4.84
C THR A 193 16.17 5.74 5.07
N ASN A 194 14.94 6.23 4.90
CA ASN A 194 14.54 7.61 5.14
C ASN A 194 13.98 7.74 6.57
N LEU A 195 14.87 7.71 7.56
CA LEU A 195 14.50 7.78 8.98
C LEU A 195 13.85 9.12 9.35
N PHE A 196 14.15 10.19 8.61
CA PHE A 196 13.43 11.46 8.75
C PHE A 196 11.94 11.30 8.47
N SER A 197 11.59 10.64 7.35
CA SER A 197 10.19 10.38 7.00
C SER A 197 9.49 9.52 8.06
N TYR A 198 10.19 8.54 8.62
CA TYR A 198 9.70 7.74 9.74
C TYR A 198 9.42 8.62 10.97
N ASN A 199 10.42 9.36 11.45
CA ASN A 199 10.31 10.23 12.65
C ASN A 199 9.18 11.25 12.48
N PHE A 200 9.12 11.90 11.32
CA PHE A 200 8.09 12.89 11.00
C PHE A 200 6.67 12.28 11.06
N ARG A 201 6.48 11.07 10.55
CA ARG A 201 5.18 10.36 10.63
C ARG A 201 4.87 9.85 12.03
N ALA A 202 5.89 9.39 12.78
CA ALA A 202 5.75 8.87 14.14
C ALA A 202 5.23 9.93 15.12
N LEU A 203 5.51 11.22 14.88
CA LEU A 203 4.96 12.34 15.65
C LEU A 203 3.42 12.37 15.72
N ARG A 204 2.72 11.67 14.81
CA ARG A 204 1.26 11.52 14.88
C ARG A 204 0.82 10.77 16.14
N HIS A 205 1.62 9.82 16.63
CA HIS A 205 1.28 8.95 17.76
C HIS A 205 1.72 9.54 19.12
N VAL A 206 2.58 10.56 19.11
CA VAL A 206 3.04 11.22 20.35
C VAL A 206 1.99 12.20 20.86
N ASN A 207 1.68 12.21 22.15
CA ASN A 207 0.79 13.22 22.71
C ASN A 207 1.43 14.62 22.66
N ILE A 208 0.68 15.65 22.24
CA ILE A 208 1.21 17.03 22.15
C ILE A 208 1.64 17.58 23.51
N TYR A 209 1.01 17.13 24.60
CA TYR A 209 1.32 17.57 25.96
C TYR A 209 2.60 16.94 26.52
N GLU A 210 2.97 15.76 26.03
CA GLU A 210 4.19 15.04 26.42
C GLU A 210 5.40 15.45 25.58
N LEU A 211 5.14 16.06 24.42
CA LEU A 211 6.16 16.46 23.47
C LEU A 211 7.03 17.60 24.01
N GLY A 212 8.32 17.32 24.19
CA GLY A 212 9.31 18.31 24.61
C GLY A 212 9.19 18.76 26.07
N LEU A 213 8.55 17.99 26.95
CA LEU A 213 8.43 18.32 28.39
C LEU A 213 9.78 18.55 29.08
N ASN A 214 10.80 17.78 28.68
CA ASN A 214 12.14 17.83 29.25
C ASN A 214 13.15 18.57 28.35
N GLN A 215 12.66 19.31 27.36
CA GLN A 215 13.48 20.04 26.41
C GLN A 215 13.40 21.54 26.64
N ASP A 216 14.37 22.27 26.07
CA ASP A 216 14.37 23.73 26.10
C ASP A 216 13.15 24.29 25.34
N ALA A 217 12.76 25.54 25.65
CA ALA A 217 11.59 26.18 25.08
C ALA A 217 11.63 26.22 23.54
N ASP A 218 12.79 26.55 22.97
CA ASP A 218 13.01 26.63 21.53
C ASP A 218 12.92 25.25 20.85
N GLU A 219 13.48 24.21 21.49
CA GLU A 219 13.43 22.84 20.96
C GLU A 219 12.02 22.26 21.04
N ARG A 220 11.30 22.56 22.13
CA ARG A 220 9.90 22.20 22.30
C ARG A 220 9.01 22.87 21.26
N GLU A 221 9.19 24.16 20.98
CA GLU A 221 8.43 24.87 19.94
C GLU A 221 8.67 24.24 18.56
N ARG A 222 9.92 23.90 18.25
CA ARG A 222 10.29 23.20 17.02
C ARG A 222 9.56 21.86 16.87
N LEU A 223 9.58 21.01 17.90
CA LEU A 223 8.90 19.71 17.88
C LEU A 223 7.38 19.85 17.73
N ILE A 224 6.77 20.81 18.43
CA ILE A 224 5.33 21.10 18.31
C ILE A 224 4.99 21.54 16.88
N GLY A 225 5.82 22.40 16.28
CA GLY A 225 5.67 22.84 14.90
C GLY A 225 5.76 21.68 13.90
N GLU A 226 6.70 20.76 14.11
CA GLU A 226 6.86 19.55 13.29
C GLU A 226 5.64 18.62 13.40
N LYS A 227 5.19 18.35 14.64
CA LYS A 227 3.99 17.56 14.90
C LYS A 227 2.75 18.15 14.25
N ARG A 228 2.56 19.48 14.35
CA ARG A 228 1.41 20.17 13.75
C ARG A 228 1.40 19.99 12.24
N LEU A 229 2.55 20.15 11.58
CA LEU A 229 2.66 19.95 10.14
C LEU A 229 2.36 18.50 9.75
N SER A 230 2.91 17.53 10.48
CA SER A 230 2.67 16.10 10.26
C SER A 230 1.18 15.73 10.41
N SER A 231 0.54 16.23 11.46
CA SER A 231 -0.88 15.99 11.71
C SER A 231 -1.78 16.61 10.64
N ILE A 232 -1.54 17.87 10.24
CA ILE A 232 -2.33 18.54 9.20
C ILE A 232 -2.17 17.82 7.87
N TYR A 233 -0.93 17.48 7.50
CA TYR A 233 -0.64 16.75 6.28
C TYR A 233 -1.39 15.41 6.24
N SER A 234 -1.34 14.64 7.34
CA SER A 234 -2.05 13.36 7.43
C SER A 234 -3.56 13.55 7.31
N SER A 235 -4.16 14.51 8.00
CA SER A 235 -5.61 14.75 7.95
C SER A 235 -6.08 15.14 6.56
N ILE A 236 -5.35 16.03 5.87
CA ILE A 236 -5.66 16.44 4.50
C ILE A 236 -5.55 15.25 3.54
N LYS A 237 -4.51 14.42 3.69
CA LYS A 237 -4.32 13.23 2.86
C LYS A 237 -5.49 12.25 3.04
N THR A 238 -5.88 11.94 4.27
CA THR A 238 -7.03 11.06 4.55
C THR A 238 -8.33 11.64 3.99
N PHE A 239 -8.58 12.93 4.20
CA PHE A 239 -9.76 13.61 3.67
C PHE A 239 -9.84 13.58 2.14
N ALA A 240 -8.72 13.84 1.45
CA ALA A 240 -8.64 13.79 0.00
C ALA A 240 -8.93 12.38 -0.54
N VAL A 241 -8.41 11.33 0.10
CA VAL A 241 -8.69 9.94 -0.28
C VAL A 241 -10.18 9.61 -0.11
N ILE A 242 -10.81 10.03 0.99
CA ILE A 242 -12.25 9.84 1.20
C ILE A 242 -13.05 10.49 0.07
N LEU A 243 -12.74 11.75 -0.27
CA LEU A 243 -13.40 12.44 -1.40
C LEU A 243 -13.19 11.73 -2.74
N ALA A 244 -11.98 11.21 -2.99
CA ALA A 244 -11.68 10.46 -4.20
C ALA A 244 -12.52 9.19 -4.33
N VAL A 245 -12.68 8.46 -3.22
CA VAL A 245 -13.51 7.24 -3.16
C VAL A 245 -14.99 7.58 -3.35
N LEU A 246 -15.49 8.64 -2.72
CA LEU A 246 -16.87 9.10 -2.92
C LEU A 246 -17.12 9.53 -4.38
N ALA A 247 -16.17 10.23 -4.99
CA ALA A 247 -16.25 10.61 -6.39
C ALA A 247 -16.23 9.38 -7.31
N ALA A 248 -15.38 8.39 -7.03
CA ALA A 248 -15.35 7.14 -7.78
C ALA A 248 -16.66 6.36 -7.65
N PHE A 249 -17.25 6.28 -6.45
CA PHE A 249 -18.56 5.68 -6.26
C PHE A 249 -19.66 6.42 -7.00
N ALA A 250 -19.64 7.76 -6.99
CA ALA A 250 -20.58 8.57 -7.75
C ALA A 250 -20.48 8.28 -9.26
N LEU A 251 -19.26 8.22 -9.82
CA LEU A 251 -19.01 7.89 -11.23
C LEU A 251 -19.32 6.43 -11.58
N TYR A 252 -19.37 5.53 -10.60
CA TYR A 252 -19.67 4.12 -10.82
C TYR A 252 -21.16 3.79 -10.67
N TYR A 253 -21.88 4.45 -9.74
CA TYR A 253 -23.28 4.09 -9.43
C TYR A 253 -24.32 5.10 -9.91
N LEU A 254 -23.99 6.40 -10.07
CA LEU A 254 -25.02 7.38 -10.46
C LEU A 254 -25.29 7.30 -11.96
N PRO A 255 -26.54 7.04 -12.40
CA PRO A 255 -26.88 6.88 -13.82
C PRO A 255 -26.51 8.09 -14.67
N THR A 256 -26.58 9.30 -14.10
CA THR A 256 -26.27 10.56 -14.78
C THR A 256 -24.77 10.81 -14.96
N LEU A 257 -23.92 10.14 -14.17
CA LEU A 257 -22.45 10.34 -14.16
C LEU A 257 -21.67 9.07 -14.51
N HIS A 258 -22.36 7.96 -14.79
CA HIS A 258 -21.77 6.65 -15.00
C HIS A 258 -20.69 6.67 -16.09
N THR A 259 -19.48 6.19 -15.77
CA THR A 259 -18.36 6.14 -16.72
C THR A 259 -17.38 5.00 -16.42
N VAL A 260 -16.79 4.46 -17.50
CA VAL A 260 -15.69 3.47 -17.41
C VAL A 260 -14.45 4.06 -16.71
N TYR A 261 -14.36 5.39 -16.65
CA TYR A 261 -13.26 6.13 -16.02
C TYR A 261 -13.49 6.42 -14.53
N PHE A 262 -14.36 5.67 -13.84
CA PHE A 262 -14.67 5.86 -12.42
C PHE A 262 -13.43 5.81 -11.51
N TRP A 263 -12.34 5.16 -11.94
CA TRP A 263 -11.07 5.05 -11.21
C TRP A 263 -10.18 6.29 -11.32
N VAL A 264 -10.45 7.21 -12.26
CA VAL A 264 -9.61 8.40 -12.50
C VAL A 264 -9.49 9.32 -11.28
N PRO A 265 -10.55 9.64 -10.51
CA PRO A 265 -10.44 10.43 -9.29
C PRO A 265 -9.47 9.82 -8.26
N ILE A 266 -9.50 8.49 -8.10
CA ILE A 266 -8.60 7.78 -7.19
C ILE A 266 -7.16 7.93 -7.66
N ALA A 267 -6.89 7.63 -8.94
CA ALA A 267 -5.55 7.76 -9.50
C ALA A 267 -5.01 9.19 -9.40
N ALA A 268 -5.84 10.19 -9.71
CA ALA A 268 -5.46 11.60 -9.63
C ALA A 268 -5.09 12.02 -8.20
N VAL A 269 -5.90 11.66 -7.21
CA VAL A 269 -5.62 12.00 -5.80
C VAL A 269 -4.36 11.31 -5.30
N TYR A 270 -4.09 10.06 -5.67
CA TYR A 270 -2.84 9.38 -5.31
C TYR A 270 -1.61 10.08 -5.90
N ILE A 271 -1.66 10.51 -7.16
CA ILE A 271 -0.57 11.24 -7.81
C ILE A 271 -0.34 12.59 -7.10
N ILE A 272 -1.40 13.37 -6.88
CA ILE A 272 -1.33 14.65 -6.18
C ILE A 272 -0.77 14.47 -4.77
N ALA A 273 -1.28 13.48 -4.02
CA ALA A 273 -0.83 13.18 -2.67
C ALA A 273 0.66 12.81 -2.62
N ALA A 274 1.14 12.02 -3.60
CA ALA A 274 2.57 11.66 -3.70
C ALA A 274 3.45 12.89 -3.98
N ILE A 275 3.01 13.78 -4.86
CA ILE A 275 3.73 15.05 -5.14
C ILE A 275 3.75 15.94 -3.89
N CYS A 276 2.60 16.15 -3.26
CA CYS A 276 2.48 16.91 -2.02
C CYS A 276 3.36 16.33 -0.92
N GLU A 277 3.44 15.01 -0.80
CA GLU A 277 4.30 14.33 0.16
C GLU A 277 5.78 14.69 -0.02
N VAL A 278 6.28 14.69 -1.26
CA VAL A 278 7.66 15.09 -1.55
C VAL A 278 7.92 16.53 -1.15
N PHE A 279 6.99 17.45 -1.42
CA PHE A 279 7.13 18.86 -1.04
C PHE A 279 7.07 19.06 0.48
N VAL A 280 6.10 18.46 1.16
CA VAL A 280 5.94 18.55 2.61
C VAL A 280 7.17 17.97 3.32
N MET A 281 7.65 16.80 2.89
CA MET A 281 8.85 16.18 3.49
C MET A 281 10.11 17.02 3.27
N ARG A 282 10.27 17.66 2.10
CA ARG A 282 11.39 18.58 1.85
C ARG A 282 11.29 19.85 2.68
N ALA A 283 10.10 20.43 2.80
CA ALA A 283 9.86 21.62 3.60
C ALA A 283 10.06 21.34 5.09
N ALA A 284 9.51 20.23 5.59
CA ALA A 284 9.68 19.78 6.97
C ALA A 284 11.16 19.54 7.28
N ARG A 285 11.89 18.84 6.42
CA ARG A 285 13.33 18.61 6.63
C ARG A 285 14.12 19.91 6.69
N ARG A 286 13.92 20.82 5.73
CA ARG A 286 14.65 22.11 5.70
C ARG A 286 14.35 22.99 6.91
N LYS A 287 13.11 22.99 7.38
CA LYS A 287 12.66 23.84 8.48
C LYS A 287 13.02 23.26 9.84
N TYR A 288 12.80 21.97 10.02
CA TYR A 288 12.93 21.33 11.32
C TYR A 288 14.25 20.60 11.46
N GLU A 289 14.76 19.85 10.47
CA GLU A 289 15.97 19.04 10.67
C GLU A 289 16.94 19.13 9.47
N PRO A 290 17.62 20.28 9.27
CA PRO A 290 18.50 20.48 8.12
C PRO A 290 19.72 19.54 8.12
N ASP A 291 20.19 19.13 9.30
CA ASP A 291 21.41 18.34 9.50
C ASP A 291 21.14 16.84 9.74
N PHE A 292 19.95 16.34 9.43
CA PHE A 292 19.59 14.94 9.69
C PHE A 292 20.28 13.92 8.75
N ASP A 293 21.03 14.40 7.75
CA ASP A 293 21.65 13.56 6.70
C ASP A 293 23.09 13.11 7.01
#